data_AF-A0A081B4S7-F1
#
_entry.id   AF-A0A081B4S7-F1
#
_cell.length_a   1.000
_cell.length_b   1.000
_cell.length_c   1.000
_cell.angle_alpha   90.00
_cell.angle_beta   90.00
_cell.angle_gamma   90.00
#
_symmetry.space_group_name_H-M   'P 1'
#
loop_
_entity.id
_entity.type
_entity.pdbx_description
1 polymer ?
#
loop_
_entity_poly.entity_id
_entity_poly.type
_entity_poly.pdbx_seq_one_letter_code
_entity_poly.pdbx_strand_id
1 'polypeptide(L)'
;MMILDTVSEKLRSKHVRTLELLQKTLDENVELREQVSKLQKGTLHLGQGLPRSNLSSELEDEIERLKEEHTRKFKEVEEAASAKLAEQTLAVETLTAANSKLKNDMITMDVALREARDRLKYERQSWNEERSQLAATITEATKTLPPASPTRAKQKQPQSEAFIEEEKSNQYLEAELELSRQACVNADSARRSAETQLNEVKMDFARVTSEAASQRDQIRALQAQLAATQTQQQSLSEELKTARDRNRSLETKSPKERPSSSSTKLQLQQKTLLAQLQDTEERYAKLEMENRTLQSHTARLQQQLANEVAQRKADASEAGIFAIHVELKRENFQLRAQVEELKALQKRFLTSARKKTMSFPSL
;
A
#
# COMPACT_ATOMS: atom_id res chain seq x y z
N MET A 1 41.51 60.22 -37.74
CA MET A 1 40.31 59.51 -38.19
C MET A 1 39.97 58.31 -37.29
N MET A 2 40.93 57.43 -36.96
CA MET A 2 40.67 56.20 -36.15
C MET A 2 40.11 56.40 -34.73
N ILE A 3 40.43 57.49 -34.02
CA ILE A 3 39.95 57.71 -32.63
C ILE A 3 38.44 58.01 -32.60
N LEU A 4 37.92 58.75 -33.58
CA LEU A 4 36.49 59.05 -33.72
C LEU A 4 35.67 57.78 -34.02
N ASP A 5 36.24 56.85 -34.80
CA ASP A 5 35.62 55.55 -35.08
C ASP A 5 35.52 54.69 -33.82
N THR A 6 36.57 54.63 -32.99
CA THR A 6 36.55 53.85 -31.75
C THR A 6 35.58 54.38 -30.69
N VAL A 7 35.40 55.72 -30.60
CA VAL A 7 34.43 56.33 -29.69
C VAL A 7 33.00 56.10 -30.20
N SER A 8 32.79 56.24 -31.51
CA SER A 8 31.49 55.98 -32.15
C SER A 8 31.09 54.50 -32.07
N GLU A 9 32.05 53.58 -32.15
CA GLU A 9 31.82 52.15 -31.99
C GLU A 9 31.51 51.77 -30.54
N LYS A 10 32.21 52.36 -29.55
CA LYS A 10 31.86 52.21 -28.13
C LYS A 10 30.47 52.77 -27.82
N LEU A 11 30.09 53.89 -28.43
CA LEU A 11 28.76 54.48 -28.25
C LEU A 11 27.68 53.60 -28.89
N ARG A 12 27.92 53.07 -30.09
CA ARG A 12 27.03 52.09 -30.75
C ARG A 12 26.87 50.82 -29.91
N SER A 13 27.98 50.26 -29.40
CA SER A 13 27.94 49.07 -28.53
C SER A 13 27.17 49.31 -27.24
N LYS A 14 27.36 50.48 -26.59
CA LYS A 14 26.54 50.87 -25.44
C LYS A 14 25.08 51.00 -25.80
N HIS A 15 24.75 51.62 -26.93
CA HIS A 15 23.37 51.79 -27.37
C HIS A 15 22.69 50.45 -27.66
N VAL A 16 23.39 49.52 -28.33
CA VAL A 16 22.92 48.16 -28.56
C VAL A 16 22.68 47.42 -27.24
N ARG A 17 23.63 47.49 -26.30
CA ARG A 17 23.46 46.86 -24.97
C ARG A 17 22.29 47.47 -24.18
N THR A 18 22.06 48.78 -24.29
CA THR A 18 20.89 49.42 -23.69
C THR A 18 19.59 48.94 -24.35
N LEU A 19 19.57 48.80 -25.68
CA LEU A 19 18.40 48.28 -26.40
C LEU A 19 18.13 46.80 -26.06
N GLU A 20 19.16 45.97 -25.94
CA GLU A 20 19.03 44.58 -25.47
C GLU A 20 18.46 44.51 -24.05
N LEU A 21 18.93 45.38 -23.14
CA LEU A 21 18.41 45.45 -21.78
C LEU A 21 16.94 45.89 -21.75
N LEU A 22 16.57 46.87 -22.57
CA LEU A 22 15.19 47.33 -22.68
C LEU A 22 14.28 46.27 -23.28
N GLN A 23 14.75 45.54 -24.31
CA GLN A 23 14.00 44.43 -24.89
C GLN A 23 13.77 43.33 -23.85
N LYS A 24 14.82 42.95 -23.11
CA LYS A 24 14.70 41.98 -22.02
C LYS A 24 13.70 42.43 -20.95
N THR A 25 13.74 43.71 -20.57
CA THR A 25 12.80 44.29 -19.60
C THR A 25 11.37 44.29 -20.13
N LEU A 26 11.18 44.48 -21.44
CA LEU A 26 9.86 44.42 -22.08
C LEU A 26 9.32 42.99 -22.08
N ASP A 27 10.15 42.00 -22.43
CA ASP A 27 9.79 40.59 -22.43
C ASP A 27 9.42 40.11 -21.01
N GLU A 28 10.22 40.47 -20.01
CA GLU A 28 9.92 40.22 -18.59
C GLU A 28 8.59 40.88 -18.17
N ASN A 29 8.28 42.09 -18.66
CA ASN A 29 6.99 42.73 -18.40
C ASN A 29 5.81 42.01 -19.06
N VAL A 30 6.00 41.44 -20.25
CA VAL A 30 4.97 40.65 -20.93
C VAL A 30 4.71 39.36 -20.15
N GLU A 31 5.76 38.65 -19.72
CA GLU A 31 5.64 37.45 -18.89
C GLU A 31 4.95 37.75 -17.55
N LEU A 32 5.32 38.85 -16.88
CA LEU A 32 4.67 39.28 -15.64
C LEU A 32 3.19 39.62 -15.87
N ARG A 33 2.84 40.30 -16.97
CA ARG A 33 1.43 40.56 -17.32
C ARG A 33 0.65 39.28 -17.58
N GLU A 34 1.28 38.28 -18.20
CA GLU A 34 0.63 36.99 -18.45
C GLU A 34 0.44 36.19 -17.16
N GLN A 35 1.43 36.21 -16.25
CA GLN A 35 1.32 35.63 -14.91
C GLN A 35 0.25 36.34 -14.08
N VAL A 36 0.18 37.68 -14.12
CA VAL A 36 -0.87 38.47 -13.47
C VAL A 36 -2.23 38.18 -14.09
N SER A 37 -2.32 37.99 -15.41
CA SER A 37 -3.59 37.65 -16.08
C SER A 37 -4.06 36.24 -15.73
N LYS A 38 -3.13 35.27 -15.60
CA LYS A 38 -3.41 33.91 -15.12
C LYS A 38 -3.85 33.93 -13.65
N LEU A 39 -3.20 34.74 -12.84
CA LEU A 39 -3.60 34.98 -11.46
C LEU A 39 -4.97 35.66 -11.40
N GLN A 40 -5.26 36.70 -12.19
CA GLN A 40 -6.57 37.37 -12.22
C GLN A 40 -7.71 36.46 -12.67
N LYS A 41 -7.46 35.49 -13.55
CA LYS A 41 -8.46 34.45 -13.89
C LYS A 41 -8.72 33.46 -12.75
N GLY A 42 -7.82 33.35 -11.77
CA GLY A 42 -7.99 32.53 -10.56
C GLY A 42 -8.10 33.31 -9.25
N THR A 43 -8.02 34.64 -9.29
CA THR A 43 -8.01 35.54 -8.14
C THR A 43 -9.35 36.24 -8.08
N LEU A 44 -10.05 36.03 -6.98
CA LEU A 44 -11.24 36.76 -6.57
C LEU A 44 -11.16 38.24 -6.98
N HIS A 45 -12.11 38.69 -7.79
CA HIS A 45 -12.33 40.10 -8.09
C HIS A 45 -12.95 40.81 -6.86
N LEU A 46 -12.24 40.75 -5.74
CA LEU A 46 -12.52 41.54 -4.56
C LEU A 46 -12.05 42.98 -4.82
N GLY A 47 -12.92 43.79 -5.42
CA GLY A 47 -12.82 45.24 -5.27
C GLY A 47 -12.51 46.06 -6.51
N GLN A 48 -13.04 45.71 -7.68
CA GLN A 48 -13.15 46.67 -8.78
C GLN A 48 -14.62 46.97 -9.11
N GLY A 49 -15.20 47.90 -8.35
CA GLY A 49 -16.10 48.94 -8.87
C GLY A 49 -17.50 48.56 -9.35
N LEU A 50 -18.00 47.34 -9.17
CA LEU A 50 -19.39 46.99 -9.52
C LEU A 50 -20.39 47.24 -8.36
N PRO A 51 -21.69 47.49 -8.66
CA PRO A 51 -22.68 47.86 -7.66
C PRO A 51 -22.79 46.80 -6.57
N ARG A 52 -22.65 47.22 -5.30
CA ARG A 52 -22.65 46.36 -4.10
C ARG A 52 -23.93 45.52 -3.90
N SER A 53 -24.96 45.67 -4.75
CA SER A 53 -26.23 44.95 -4.60
C SER A 53 -26.12 43.47 -4.99
N ASN A 54 -25.22 43.10 -5.90
CA ASN A 54 -25.15 41.73 -6.44
C ASN A 54 -23.90 40.96 -5.98
N LEU A 55 -22.93 41.65 -5.38
CA LEU A 55 -21.67 41.08 -4.92
C LEU A 55 -21.85 39.98 -3.85
N SER A 56 -22.88 40.08 -3.00
CA SER A 56 -23.19 39.03 -2.02
C SER A 56 -23.63 37.74 -2.71
N SER A 57 -24.52 37.85 -3.70
CA SER A 57 -25.01 36.69 -4.47
C SER A 57 -23.88 36.03 -5.25
N GLU A 58 -23.04 36.82 -5.93
CA GLU A 58 -21.90 36.28 -6.69
C GLU A 58 -20.86 35.60 -5.77
N LEU A 59 -20.62 36.14 -4.57
CA LEU A 59 -19.75 35.50 -3.58
C LEU A 59 -20.38 34.25 -2.97
N GLU A 60 -21.70 34.23 -2.76
CA GLU A 60 -22.44 33.05 -2.29
C GLU A 60 -22.40 31.93 -3.33
N ASP A 61 -22.66 32.25 -4.61
CA ASP A 61 -22.59 31.32 -5.75
C ASP A 61 -21.16 30.76 -5.91
N GLU A 62 -20.13 31.60 -5.75
CA GLU A 62 -18.74 31.16 -5.83
C GLU A 62 -18.32 30.30 -4.62
N ILE A 63 -18.83 30.61 -3.41
CA ILE A 63 -18.64 29.75 -2.24
C ILE A 63 -19.30 28.40 -2.46
N GLU A 64 -20.49 28.35 -3.05
CA GLU A 64 -21.19 27.11 -3.36
C GLU A 64 -20.43 26.31 -4.41
N ARG A 65 -19.99 26.96 -5.50
CA ARG A 65 -19.12 26.35 -6.52
C ARG A 65 -17.84 25.76 -5.92
N LEU A 66 -17.16 26.49 -5.03
CA LEU A 66 -15.94 26.02 -4.37
C LEU A 66 -16.20 24.86 -3.41
N LYS A 67 -17.34 24.84 -2.70
CA LYS A 67 -17.75 23.71 -1.86
C LYS A 67 -18.02 22.46 -2.69
N GLU A 68 -18.71 22.61 -3.81
CA GLU A 68 -18.97 21.50 -4.74
C GLU A 68 -17.66 20.97 -5.34
N GLU A 69 -16.78 21.85 -5.78
CA GLU A 69 -15.48 21.49 -6.34
C GLU A 69 -14.60 20.75 -5.31
N HIS A 70 -14.56 21.24 -4.06
CA HIS A 70 -13.81 20.58 -2.99
C HIS A 70 -14.42 19.22 -2.64
N THR A 71 -15.75 19.11 -2.56
CA THR A 71 -16.45 17.85 -2.28
C THR A 71 -16.18 16.83 -3.39
N ARG A 72 -16.17 17.27 -4.65
CA ARG A 72 -15.86 16.42 -5.80
C ARG A 72 -14.41 15.94 -5.76
N LYS A 73 -13.45 16.85 -5.57
CA LYS A 73 -12.02 16.50 -5.45
C LYS A 73 -11.77 15.53 -4.29
N PHE A 74 -12.46 15.73 -3.16
CA PHE A 74 -12.36 14.84 -2.01
C PHE A 74 -12.86 13.43 -2.35
N LYS A 75 -14.02 13.31 -3.01
CA LYS A 75 -14.55 12.02 -3.47
C LYS A 75 -13.63 11.33 -4.49
N GLU A 76 -13.08 12.07 -5.44
CA GLU A 76 -12.13 11.53 -6.43
C GLU A 76 -10.87 10.96 -5.76
N VAL A 77 -10.34 11.64 -4.72
CA VAL A 77 -9.21 11.14 -3.93
C VAL A 77 -9.60 9.92 -3.10
N GLU A 78 -10.79 9.92 -2.48
CA GLU A 78 -11.30 8.79 -1.70
C GLU A 78 -11.53 7.54 -2.56
N GLU A 79 -12.10 7.70 -3.75
CA GLU A 79 -12.30 6.63 -4.73
C GLU A 79 -10.95 6.08 -5.24
N ALA A 80 -9.99 6.95 -5.56
CA ALA A 80 -8.65 6.53 -5.97
C ALA A 80 -7.90 5.78 -4.85
N ALA A 81 -8.01 6.25 -3.60
CA ALA A 81 -7.45 5.56 -2.44
C ALA A 81 -8.12 4.20 -2.21
N SER A 82 -9.45 4.13 -2.34
CA SER A 82 -10.22 2.90 -2.21
C SER A 82 -9.88 1.87 -3.29
N ALA A 83 -9.72 2.30 -4.54
CA ALA A 83 -9.29 1.45 -5.65
C ALA A 83 -7.87 0.90 -5.41
N LYS A 84 -6.94 1.75 -4.95
CA LYS A 84 -5.58 1.33 -4.62
C LYS A 84 -5.54 0.35 -3.45
N LEU A 85 -6.39 0.55 -2.43
CA LEU A 85 -6.52 -0.38 -1.31
C LEU A 85 -7.05 -1.75 -1.77
N ALA A 86 -8.04 -1.77 -2.67
CA ALA A 86 -8.57 -3.00 -3.24
C ALA A 86 -7.51 -3.78 -4.05
N GLU A 87 -6.71 -3.08 -4.86
CA GLU A 87 -5.59 -3.68 -5.60
C GLU A 87 -4.54 -4.28 -4.66
N GLN A 88 -4.16 -3.55 -3.61
CA GLN A 88 -3.21 -4.05 -2.60
C GLN A 88 -3.76 -5.27 -1.85
N THR A 89 -5.05 -5.28 -1.53
CA THR A 89 -5.71 -6.42 -0.87
C THR A 89 -5.63 -7.66 -1.74
N LEU A 90 -5.95 -7.53 -3.04
CA LEU A 90 -5.90 -8.64 -3.99
C LEU A 90 -4.46 -9.16 -4.20
N ALA A 91 -3.47 -8.27 -4.22
CA ALA A 91 -2.06 -8.65 -4.27
C ALA A 91 -1.63 -9.44 -3.02
N VAL A 92 -2.05 -9.01 -1.82
CA VAL A 92 -1.78 -9.72 -0.56
C VAL A 92 -2.44 -11.10 -0.55
N GLU A 93 -3.69 -11.21 -0.99
CA GLU A 93 -4.38 -12.50 -1.08
C GLU A 93 -3.66 -13.46 -2.04
N THR A 94 -3.24 -12.96 -3.20
CA THR A 94 -2.51 -13.74 -4.22
C THR A 94 -1.17 -14.24 -3.67
N LEU A 95 -0.39 -13.37 -3.03
CA LEU A 95 0.89 -13.74 -2.40
C LEU A 95 0.68 -14.74 -1.25
N THR A 96 -0.37 -14.57 -0.46
CA THR A 96 -0.69 -15.49 0.65
C THR A 96 -1.05 -16.88 0.11
N ALA A 97 -1.85 -16.94 -0.95
CA ALA A 97 -2.18 -18.20 -1.63
C ALA A 97 -0.93 -18.88 -2.20
N ALA A 98 -0.08 -18.14 -2.91
CA ALA A 98 1.17 -18.67 -3.47
C ALA A 98 2.12 -19.19 -2.37
N ASN A 99 2.26 -18.45 -1.26
CA ASN A 99 3.08 -18.86 -0.12
C ASN A 99 2.54 -20.13 0.55
N SER A 100 1.22 -20.24 0.71
CA SER A 100 0.59 -21.46 1.24
C SER A 100 0.84 -22.68 0.34
N LYS A 101 0.81 -22.50 -0.98
CA LYS A 101 1.12 -23.54 -1.94
C LYS A 101 2.57 -23.98 -1.85
N LEU A 102 3.52 -23.04 -1.83
CA LEU A 102 4.95 -23.33 -1.68
C LEU A 102 5.25 -24.08 -0.37
N LYS A 103 4.59 -23.72 0.73
CA LYS A 103 4.73 -24.47 2.00
C LYS A 103 4.25 -25.90 1.88
N ASN A 104 3.11 -26.13 1.22
CA ASN A 104 2.59 -27.47 1.00
C ASN A 104 3.54 -28.28 0.10
N ASP A 105 3.98 -27.70 -1.01
CA ASP A 105 4.91 -28.34 -1.95
C ASP A 105 6.24 -28.71 -1.24
N MET A 106 6.75 -27.81 -0.39
CA MET A 106 7.95 -28.07 0.43
C MET A 106 7.73 -29.25 1.38
N ILE A 107 6.60 -29.30 2.09
CA ILE A 107 6.27 -30.44 2.99
C ILE A 107 6.17 -31.74 2.18
N THR A 108 5.52 -31.72 1.03
CA THR A 108 5.39 -32.90 0.15
C THR A 108 6.77 -33.39 -0.31
N MET A 109 7.65 -32.48 -0.74
CA MET A 109 9.01 -32.84 -1.14
C MET A 109 9.84 -33.37 0.04
N ASP A 110 9.68 -32.80 1.22
CA ASP A 110 10.39 -33.22 2.43
C ASP A 110 9.96 -34.62 2.91
N VAL A 111 8.67 -34.95 2.74
CA VAL A 111 8.14 -36.32 2.95
C VAL A 111 8.69 -37.28 1.91
N ALA A 112 8.65 -36.92 0.62
CA ALA A 112 9.17 -37.76 -0.46
C ALA A 112 10.67 -38.05 -0.31
N LEU A 113 11.46 -37.05 0.13
CA LEU A 113 12.89 -37.22 0.43
C LEU A 113 13.12 -38.15 1.62
N ARG A 114 12.28 -38.08 2.65
CA ARG A 114 12.33 -39.01 3.79
C ARG A 114 12.04 -40.44 3.34
N GLU A 115 10.96 -40.65 2.59
CA GLU A 115 10.61 -41.96 2.06
C GLU A 115 11.70 -42.54 1.15
N ALA A 116 12.27 -41.73 0.25
CA ALA A 116 13.37 -42.17 -0.61
C ALA A 116 14.61 -42.57 0.22
N ARG A 117 14.93 -41.81 1.27
CA ARG A 117 16.03 -42.12 2.18
C ARG A 117 15.80 -43.44 2.93
N ASP A 118 14.57 -43.68 3.38
CA ASP A 118 14.23 -44.90 4.11
C ASP A 118 14.22 -46.12 3.18
N ARG A 119 13.75 -45.98 1.92
CA ARG A 119 13.88 -47.01 0.88
C ARG A 119 15.35 -47.38 0.62
N LEU A 120 16.22 -46.37 0.42
CA LEU A 120 17.65 -46.61 0.20
C LEU A 120 18.33 -47.29 1.41
N LYS A 121 17.92 -46.94 2.64
CA LYS A 121 18.41 -47.64 3.84
C LYS A 121 17.97 -49.10 3.86
N TYR A 122 16.71 -49.38 3.53
CA TYR A 122 16.17 -50.73 3.49
C TYR A 122 16.86 -51.57 2.41
N GLU A 123 17.01 -51.03 1.19
CA GLU A 123 17.75 -51.69 0.11
C GLU A 123 19.18 -52.00 0.55
N ARG A 124 19.90 -51.02 1.12
CA ARG A 124 21.27 -51.24 1.61
C ARG A 124 21.34 -52.36 2.66
N GLN A 125 20.35 -52.49 3.53
CA GLN A 125 20.27 -53.59 4.50
C GLN A 125 20.08 -54.93 3.78
N SER A 126 19.14 -55.01 2.83
CA SER A 126 18.91 -56.21 2.00
C SER A 126 20.19 -56.65 1.28
N TRP A 127 20.87 -55.73 0.60
CA TRP A 127 22.13 -56.01 -0.11
C TRP A 127 23.24 -56.51 0.84
N ASN A 128 23.31 -55.99 2.07
CA ASN A 128 24.27 -56.46 3.07
C ASN A 128 23.94 -57.85 3.59
N GLU A 129 22.66 -58.17 3.79
CA GLU A 129 22.21 -59.51 4.18
C GLU A 129 22.49 -60.53 3.08
N GLU A 130 22.15 -60.22 1.83
CA GLU A 130 22.46 -61.06 0.67
C GLU A 130 23.96 -61.30 0.52
N ARG A 131 24.79 -60.24 0.66
CA ARG A 131 26.26 -60.39 0.67
C ARG A 131 26.76 -61.28 1.79
N SER A 132 26.18 -61.16 2.99
CA SER A 132 26.56 -61.98 4.14
C SER A 132 26.18 -63.44 3.92
N GLN A 133 25.00 -63.70 3.35
CA GLN A 133 24.56 -65.05 2.96
C GLN A 133 25.49 -65.64 1.91
N LEU A 134 25.78 -64.92 0.82
CA LEU A 134 26.71 -65.36 -0.23
C LEU A 134 28.10 -65.65 0.32
N ALA A 135 28.63 -64.80 1.20
CA ALA A 135 29.90 -65.03 1.87
C ALA A 135 29.87 -66.33 2.71
N ALA A 136 28.80 -66.57 3.46
CA ALA A 136 28.62 -67.81 4.20
C ALA A 136 28.59 -69.03 3.26
N THR A 137 27.82 -68.99 2.18
CA THR A 137 27.75 -70.07 1.18
C THR A 137 29.10 -70.34 0.53
N ILE A 138 29.87 -69.29 0.20
CA ILE A 138 31.24 -69.43 -0.34
C ILE A 138 32.17 -70.08 0.69
N THR A 139 32.10 -69.66 1.96
CA THR A 139 32.92 -70.28 3.03
C THR A 139 32.55 -71.73 3.30
N GLU A 140 31.29 -72.11 3.14
CA GLU A 140 30.82 -73.49 3.29
C GLU A 140 31.22 -74.35 2.09
N ALA A 141 31.09 -73.84 0.86
CA ALA A 141 31.57 -74.50 -0.35
C ALA A 141 33.10 -74.69 -0.34
N THR A 142 33.87 -73.73 0.19
CA THR A 142 35.33 -73.86 0.30
C THR A 142 35.78 -74.84 1.38
N LYS A 143 34.94 -75.16 2.38
CA LYS A 143 35.22 -76.23 3.37
C LYS A 143 35.07 -77.63 2.79
N THR A 144 34.25 -77.81 1.74
CA THR A 144 33.97 -79.11 1.11
C THR A 144 34.86 -79.42 -0.10
N LEU A 145 35.69 -78.46 -0.52
CA LEU A 145 36.68 -78.62 -1.59
C LEU A 145 38.07 -78.98 -1.01
N PRO A 146 38.75 -80.05 -1.47
CA PRO A 146 40.13 -80.34 -1.08
C PRO A 146 41.09 -79.24 -1.59
N PRO A 147 42.26 -79.04 -0.97
CA PRO A 147 43.20 -78.00 -1.38
C PRO A 147 43.58 -78.18 -2.86
N ALA A 148 43.40 -77.13 -3.65
CA ALA A 148 43.65 -77.14 -5.07
C ALA A 148 45.12 -77.48 -5.35
N SER A 149 45.34 -78.67 -5.94
CA SER A 149 46.60 -78.97 -6.64
C SER A 149 46.66 -78.13 -7.92
N PRO A 150 47.84 -77.64 -8.34
CA PRO A 150 47.96 -76.75 -9.48
C PRO A 150 47.93 -77.60 -10.76
N THR A 151 46.74 -77.97 -11.22
CA THR A 151 46.58 -78.62 -12.52
C THR A 151 45.60 -77.83 -13.37
N ARG A 152 46.19 -77.00 -14.20
CA ARG A 152 45.70 -76.44 -15.46
C ARG A 152 44.59 -77.28 -16.09
N ALA A 153 43.33 -76.90 -15.87
CA ALA A 153 42.20 -77.34 -16.68
C ALA A 153 41.76 -76.16 -17.54
N LYS A 154 42.16 -76.18 -18.82
CA LYS A 154 41.50 -75.42 -19.88
C LYS A 154 40.08 -75.97 -20.02
N GLN A 155 39.16 -75.47 -19.21
CA GLN A 155 37.73 -75.68 -19.42
C GLN A 155 37.24 -74.47 -20.21
N LYS A 156 36.84 -74.70 -21.46
CA LYS A 156 36.11 -73.72 -22.27
C LYS A 156 34.79 -73.44 -21.56
N GLN A 157 34.79 -72.46 -20.65
CA GLN A 157 33.59 -71.80 -20.16
C GLN A 157 33.10 -70.84 -21.25
N PRO A 158 31.79 -70.64 -21.45
CA PRO A 158 31.28 -69.70 -22.44
C PRO A 158 31.59 -68.27 -21.95
N GLN A 159 32.80 -67.78 -22.24
CA GLN A 159 33.27 -66.46 -21.83
C GLN A 159 32.42 -65.33 -22.42
N SER A 160 31.56 -65.60 -23.41
CA SER A 160 30.73 -64.56 -24.02
C SER A 160 29.53 -64.16 -23.14
N GLU A 161 28.88 -65.08 -22.42
CA GLU A 161 27.69 -64.72 -21.63
C GLU A 161 28.06 -63.89 -20.39
N ALA A 162 29.15 -64.23 -19.71
CA ALA A 162 29.66 -63.46 -18.57
C ALA A 162 30.15 -62.07 -18.99
N PHE A 163 30.83 -61.94 -20.15
CA PHE A 163 31.21 -60.64 -20.70
C PHE A 163 29.99 -59.80 -21.09
N ILE A 164 28.94 -60.42 -21.67
CA ILE A 164 27.71 -59.73 -22.04
C ILE A 164 26.93 -59.25 -20.80
N GLU A 165 26.90 -60.03 -19.72
CA GLU A 165 26.27 -59.61 -18.46
C GLU A 165 27.06 -58.50 -17.75
N GLU A 166 28.40 -58.58 -17.74
CA GLU A 166 29.25 -57.53 -17.18
C GLU A 166 29.15 -56.23 -17.99
N GLU A 167 29.08 -56.31 -19.32
CA GLU A 167 28.90 -55.15 -20.19
C GLU A 167 27.51 -54.50 -20.00
N LYS A 168 26.45 -55.30 -19.84
CA LYS A 168 25.12 -54.79 -19.47
C LYS A 168 25.14 -54.12 -18.09
N SER A 169 25.78 -54.74 -17.09
CA SER A 169 25.90 -54.17 -15.75
C SER A 169 26.64 -52.83 -15.76
N ASN A 170 27.73 -52.75 -16.53
CA ASN A 170 28.48 -51.50 -16.71
C ASN A 170 27.64 -50.43 -17.43
N GLN A 171 26.86 -50.79 -18.46
CA GLN A 171 25.95 -49.86 -19.12
C GLN A 171 24.86 -49.33 -18.17
N TYR A 172 24.32 -50.18 -17.29
CA TYR A 172 23.36 -49.75 -16.26
C TYR A 172 23.99 -48.79 -15.25
N LEU A 173 25.19 -49.10 -14.76
CA LEU A 173 25.95 -48.24 -13.85
C LEU A 173 26.29 -46.89 -14.48
N GLU A 174 26.65 -46.88 -15.76
CA GLU A 174 26.98 -45.66 -16.50
C GLU A 174 25.74 -44.78 -16.74
N ALA A 175 24.59 -45.40 -17.04
CA ALA A 175 23.31 -44.70 -17.13
C ALA A 175 22.86 -44.10 -15.78
N GLU A 176 23.05 -44.83 -14.68
CA GLU A 176 22.74 -44.35 -13.33
C GLU A 176 23.67 -43.21 -12.89
N LEU A 177 24.97 -43.29 -13.23
CA LEU A 177 25.92 -42.21 -13.05
C LEU A 177 25.53 -40.95 -13.82
N GLU A 178 25.05 -41.10 -15.06
CA GLU A 178 24.62 -39.96 -15.88
C GLU A 178 23.34 -39.31 -15.32
N LEU A 179 22.39 -40.12 -14.82
CA LEU A 179 21.23 -39.60 -14.08
C LEU A 179 21.64 -38.85 -12.82
N SER A 180 22.64 -39.35 -12.08
CA SER A 180 23.18 -38.69 -10.89
C SER A 180 23.85 -37.35 -11.24
N ARG A 181 24.64 -37.30 -12.32
CA ARG A 181 25.25 -36.07 -12.83
C ARG A 181 24.18 -35.04 -13.21
N GLN A 182 23.14 -35.47 -13.93
CA GLN A 182 22.05 -34.59 -14.32
C GLN A 182 21.29 -34.06 -13.09
N ALA A 183 21.07 -34.90 -12.08
CA ALA A 183 20.46 -34.47 -10.81
C ALA A 183 21.32 -33.41 -10.09
N CYS A 184 22.65 -33.57 -10.07
CA CYS A 184 23.55 -32.57 -9.51
C CYS A 184 23.49 -31.23 -10.28
N VAL A 185 23.47 -31.27 -11.61
CA VAL A 185 23.35 -30.06 -12.44
C VAL A 185 22.03 -29.34 -12.18
N ASN A 186 20.93 -30.09 -12.04
CA ASN A 186 19.61 -29.54 -11.72
C ASN A 186 19.58 -28.95 -10.29
N ALA A 187 20.24 -29.60 -9.32
CA ALA A 187 20.34 -29.08 -7.97
C ALA A 187 21.17 -27.78 -7.92
N ASP A 188 22.27 -27.71 -8.66
CA ASP A 188 23.10 -26.50 -8.74
C ASP A 188 22.39 -25.34 -9.44
N SER A 189 21.61 -25.62 -10.49
CA SER A 189 20.82 -24.58 -11.17
C SER A 189 19.69 -24.07 -10.27
N ALA A 190 19.02 -24.96 -9.53
CA ALA A 190 18.02 -24.59 -8.53
C ALA A 190 18.64 -23.76 -7.39
N ARG A 191 19.83 -24.15 -6.89
CA ARG A 191 20.56 -23.39 -5.87
C ARG A 191 20.89 -21.98 -6.35
N ARG A 192 21.46 -21.83 -7.56
CA ARG A 192 21.77 -20.51 -8.13
C ARG A 192 20.52 -19.66 -8.30
N SER A 193 19.42 -20.25 -8.76
CA SER A 193 18.14 -19.55 -8.88
C SER A 193 17.65 -19.02 -7.53
N ALA A 194 17.69 -19.87 -6.48
CA ALA A 194 17.33 -19.48 -5.12
C ALA A 194 18.25 -18.39 -4.55
N GLU A 195 19.56 -18.45 -4.83
CA GLU A 195 20.52 -17.41 -4.43
C GLU A 195 20.22 -16.06 -5.10
N THR A 196 19.87 -16.06 -6.39
CA THR A 196 19.45 -14.84 -7.10
C THR A 196 18.20 -14.24 -6.48
N GLN A 197 17.16 -15.05 -6.26
CA GLN A 197 15.91 -14.61 -5.63
C GLN A 197 16.16 -14.05 -4.21
N LEU A 198 17.03 -14.69 -3.43
CA LEU A 198 17.40 -14.20 -2.10
C LEU A 198 18.07 -12.82 -2.17
N ASN A 199 18.94 -12.60 -3.16
CA ASN A 199 19.60 -11.31 -3.35
C ASN A 199 18.61 -10.22 -3.77
N GLU A 200 17.67 -10.52 -4.66
CA GLU A 200 16.59 -9.61 -5.06
C GLU A 200 15.74 -9.19 -3.84
N VAL A 201 15.30 -10.16 -3.03
CA VAL A 201 14.54 -9.90 -1.80
C VAL A 201 15.32 -9.04 -0.81
N LYS A 202 16.63 -9.27 -0.67
CA LYS A 202 17.49 -8.42 0.18
C LYS A 202 17.57 -6.98 -0.34
N MET A 203 17.69 -6.79 -1.65
CA MET A 203 17.72 -5.46 -2.25
C MET A 203 16.38 -4.73 -2.07
N ASP A 204 15.26 -5.43 -2.31
CA ASP A 204 13.92 -4.87 -2.09
C ASP A 204 13.69 -4.51 -0.62
N PHE A 205 14.12 -5.37 0.31
CA PHE A 205 14.03 -5.09 1.74
C PHE A 205 14.84 -3.85 2.14
N ALA A 206 16.06 -3.70 1.61
CA ALA A 206 16.87 -2.52 1.84
C ALA A 206 16.22 -1.24 1.30
N ARG A 207 15.64 -1.31 0.09
CA ARG A 207 14.90 -0.18 -0.53
C ARG A 207 13.71 0.22 0.34
N VAL A 208 12.85 -0.73 0.70
CA VAL A 208 11.65 -0.47 1.51
C VAL A 208 12.03 0.09 2.89
N THR A 209 13.10 -0.40 3.48
CA THR A 209 13.59 0.12 4.78
C THR A 209 14.06 1.57 4.68
N SER A 210 14.76 1.93 3.60
CA SER A 210 15.18 3.30 3.32
C SER A 210 14.00 4.24 3.06
N GLU A 211 13.02 3.80 2.26
CA GLU A 211 11.78 4.54 2.00
C GLU A 211 10.96 4.74 3.29
N ALA A 212 10.86 3.72 4.13
CA ALA A 212 10.18 3.84 5.42
C ALA A 212 10.91 4.81 6.36
N ALA A 213 12.24 4.86 6.33
CA ALA A 213 13.02 5.85 7.08
C ALA A 213 12.75 7.27 6.59
N SER A 214 12.78 7.51 5.27
CA SER A 214 12.52 8.84 4.70
C SER A 214 11.08 9.32 4.97
N GLN A 215 10.09 8.43 4.90
CA GLN A 215 8.72 8.73 5.25
C GLN A 215 8.57 9.11 6.73
N ARG A 216 9.26 8.42 7.64
CA ARG A 216 9.25 8.77 9.08
C ARG A 216 9.85 10.15 9.32
N ASP A 217 10.93 10.50 8.63
CA ASP A 217 11.55 11.82 8.75
C ASP A 217 10.63 12.91 8.19
N GLN A 218 9.93 12.65 7.09
CA GLN A 218 8.93 13.57 6.53
C GLN A 218 7.75 13.77 7.49
N ILE A 219 7.24 12.70 8.12
CA ILE A 219 6.20 12.79 9.14
C ILE A 219 6.68 13.66 10.31
N ARG A 220 7.91 13.46 10.79
CA ARG A 220 8.48 14.25 11.88
C ARG A 220 8.59 15.74 11.50
N ALA A 221 8.99 16.04 10.27
CA ALA A 221 9.07 17.41 9.77
C ALA A 221 7.68 18.07 9.70
N LEU A 222 6.67 17.36 9.20
CA LEU A 222 5.28 17.85 9.15
C LEU A 222 4.70 18.08 10.55
N GLN A 223 4.99 17.19 11.50
CA GLN A 223 4.58 17.36 12.90
C GLN A 223 5.22 18.61 13.54
N ALA A 224 6.50 18.87 13.25
CA ALA A 224 7.17 20.08 13.72
C ALA A 224 6.56 21.35 13.10
N GLN A 225 6.22 21.33 11.81
CA GLN A 225 5.53 22.44 11.14
C GLN A 225 4.14 22.67 11.73
N LEU A 226 3.38 21.61 12.02
CA LEU A 226 2.07 21.72 12.67
C LEU A 226 2.16 22.35 14.06
N ALA A 227 3.16 21.97 14.86
CA ALA A 227 3.38 22.58 16.17
C ALA A 227 3.76 24.07 16.06
N ALA A 228 4.58 24.44 15.07
CA ALA A 228 4.95 25.83 14.81
C ALA A 228 3.73 26.66 14.36
N THR A 229 2.86 26.13 13.51
CA THR A 229 1.65 26.85 13.09
C THR A 229 0.62 26.96 14.23
N GLN A 230 0.49 25.95 15.08
CA GLN A 230 -0.36 26.02 16.27
C GLN A 230 0.10 27.09 17.26
N THR A 231 1.41 27.19 17.51
CA THR A 231 1.96 28.25 18.39
C THR A 231 1.77 29.65 17.79
N GLN A 232 1.95 29.81 16.48
CA GLN A 232 1.66 31.07 15.79
C GLN A 232 0.16 31.43 15.84
N GLN A 233 -0.73 30.45 15.70
CA GLN A 233 -2.17 30.67 15.82
C GLN A 233 -2.56 31.11 17.23
N GLN A 234 -1.95 30.50 18.25
CA GLN A 234 -2.15 30.89 19.65
C GLN A 234 -1.70 32.33 19.89
N SER A 235 -0.50 32.72 19.42
CA SER A 235 -0.01 34.09 19.61
C SER A 235 -0.89 35.14 18.93
N LEU A 236 -1.34 34.87 17.69
CA LEU A 236 -2.27 35.77 16.99
C LEU A 236 -3.63 35.86 17.69
N SER A 237 -4.11 34.77 18.29
CA SER A 237 -5.35 34.76 19.06
C SER A 237 -5.23 35.60 20.34
N GLU A 238 -4.08 35.55 21.02
CA GLU A 238 -3.79 36.38 22.18
C GLU A 238 -3.66 37.86 21.79
N GLU A 239 -2.96 38.17 20.70
CA GLU A 239 -2.87 39.53 20.16
C GLU A 239 -4.26 40.10 19.85
N LEU A 240 -5.13 39.34 19.19
CA LEU A 240 -6.52 39.76 18.93
C LEU A 240 -7.31 39.99 20.22
N LYS A 241 -7.13 39.14 21.24
CA LYS A 241 -7.76 39.31 22.54
C LYS A 241 -7.29 40.59 23.23
N THR A 242 -5.97 40.83 23.28
CA THR A 242 -5.42 42.06 23.86
C THR A 242 -5.85 43.32 23.10
N ALA A 243 -5.93 43.26 21.77
CA ALA A 243 -6.44 44.35 20.95
C ALA A 243 -7.91 44.64 21.25
N ARG A 244 -8.75 43.61 21.40
CA ARG A 244 -10.16 43.74 21.81
C ARG A 244 -10.30 44.34 23.21
N ASP A 245 -9.49 43.90 24.17
CA ASP A 245 -9.52 44.41 25.54
C ASP A 245 -9.05 45.87 25.62
N ARG A 246 -8.03 46.24 24.83
CA ARG A 246 -7.62 47.65 24.65
C ARG A 246 -8.74 48.49 24.05
N ASN A 247 -9.43 48.00 23.02
CA ASN A 247 -10.54 48.71 22.37
C ASN A 247 -11.70 48.93 23.36
N ARG A 248 -12.08 47.90 24.13
CA ARG A 248 -13.06 48.00 25.22
C ARG A 248 -12.63 48.99 26.31
N SER A 249 -11.34 49.02 26.67
CA SER A 249 -10.82 49.98 27.65
C SER A 249 -10.83 51.42 27.12
N LEU A 250 -10.64 51.64 25.82
CA LEU A 250 -10.74 52.96 25.21
C LEU A 250 -12.19 53.44 25.16
N GLU A 251 -13.12 52.56 24.79
CA GLU A 251 -14.56 52.85 24.81
C GLU A 251 -15.09 53.22 26.21
N THR A 252 -14.53 52.62 27.27
CA THR A 252 -14.92 52.91 28.67
C THR A 252 -14.24 54.16 29.24
N LYS A 253 -13.07 54.57 28.74
CA LYS A 253 -12.34 55.79 29.16
C LYS A 253 -12.72 57.05 28.38
N SER A 254 -13.41 56.92 27.25
CA SER A 254 -13.91 58.05 26.45
C SER A 254 -15.43 58.35 26.56
N PRO A 255 -16.09 58.39 27.75
CA PRO A 255 -17.49 58.82 27.79
C PRO A 255 -17.67 60.34 27.67
N LYS A 256 -16.61 61.15 27.73
CA LYS A 256 -16.76 62.60 28.03
C LYS A 256 -16.65 63.58 26.87
N GLU A 257 -16.40 63.13 25.65
CA GLU A 257 -16.55 63.98 24.46
C GLU A 257 -17.16 63.16 23.32
N ARG A 258 -18.49 63.10 23.27
CA ARG A 258 -19.20 62.86 22.02
C ARG A 258 -19.93 64.13 21.61
N PRO A 259 -19.69 64.67 20.40
CA PRO A 259 -20.67 65.54 19.79
C PRO A 259 -21.97 64.74 19.63
N SER A 260 -23.07 65.33 20.10
CA SER A 260 -24.42 64.76 20.09
C SER A 260 -25.01 64.74 18.68
N SER A 261 -24.39 63.97 17.78
CA SER A 261 -24.91 63.75 16.42
C SER A 261 -24.54 62.36 15.89
N SER A 262 -24.72 61.32 16.70
CA SER A 262 -24.72 59.94 16.16
C SER A 262 -26.13 59.60 15.72
N SER A 263 -26.34 59.50 14.40
CA SER A 263 -27.59 59.01 13.80
C SER A 263 -28.07 57.73 14.50
N THR A 264 -29.34 57.68 14.88
CA THR A 264 -30.00 56.53 15.52
C THR A 264 -29.76 55.21 14.76
N LYS A 265 -29.56 55.30 13.43
CA LYS A 265 -29.18 54.17 12.57
C LYS A 265 -27.84 53.54 12.97
N LEU A 266 -26.85 54.34 13.34
CA LEU A 266 -25.50 53.87 13.66
C LEU A 266 -25.46 53.16 15.02
N GLN A 267 -26.25 53.65 15.98
CA GLN A 267 -26.47 52.97 17.26
C GLN A 267 -27.25 51.65 17.10
N LEU A 268 -28.26 51.64 16.21
CA LEU A 268 -29.01 50.42 15.89
C LEU A 268 -28.09 49.39 15.23
N GLN A 269 -27.26 49.80 14.27
CA GLN A 269 -26.29 48.95 13.60
C GLN A 269 -25.25 48.38 14.57
N GLN A 270 -24.78 49.17 15.53
CA GLN A 270 -23.88 48.71 16.58
C GLN A 270 -24.53 47.63 17.46
N LYS A 271 -25.80 47.82 17.87
CA LYS A 271 -26.54 46.79 18.62
C LYS A 271 -26.73 45.51 17.82
N THR A 272 -27.05 45.60 16.54
CA THR A 272 -27.21 44.44 15.66
C THR A 272 -25.91 43.66 15.51
N LEU A 273 -24.77 44.37 15.31
CA LEU A 273 -23.46 43.73 15.22
C LEU A 273 -23.05 43.04 16.52
N LEU A 274 -23.34 43.64 17.67
CA LEU A 274 -23.11 43.01 18.98
C LEU A 274 -23.95 41.75 19.17
N ALA A 275 -25.22 41.78 18.77
CA ALA A 275 -26.09 40.60 18.83
C ALA A 275 -25.61 39.48 17.89
N GLN A 276 -25.13 39.82 16.69
CA GLN A 276 -24.53 38.86 15.75
C GLN A 276 -23.22 38.27 16.29
N LEU A 277 -22.40 39.08 16.96
CA LEU A 277 -21.20 38.60 17.64
C LEU A 277 -21.54 37.62 18.75
N GLN A 278 -22.56 37.93 19.55
CA GLN A 278 -23.00 37.03 20.63
C GLN A 278 -23.57 35.70 20.08
N ASP A 279 -24.37 35.74 19.01
CA ASP A 279 -24.88 34.52 18.35
C ASP A 279 -23.74 33.68 17.74
N THR A 280 -22.71 34.32 17.17
CA THR A 280 -21.54 33.58 16.67
C THR A 280 -20.72 32.98 17.79
N GLU A 281 -20.51 33.67 18.91
CA GLU A 281 -19.84 33.14 20.10
C GLU A 281 -20.57 31.92 20.69
N GLU A 282 -21.90 31.97 20.77
CA GLU A 282 -22.72 30.84 21.23
C GLU A 282 -22.63 29.63 20.28
N ARG A 283 -22.61 29.88 18.96
CA ARG A 283 -22.41 28.82 17.96
C ARG A 283 -21.03 28.19 18.05
N TYR A 284 -19.98 29.00 18.24
CA TYR A 284 -18.62 28.51 18.46
C TYR A 284 -18.53 27.64 19.72
N ALA A 285 -19.15 28.06 20.83
CA ALA A 285 -19.18 27.26 22.06
C ALA A 285 -19.89 25.90 21.86
N LYS A 286 -20.99 25.87 21.09
CA LYS A 286 -21.68 24.62 20.72
C LYS A 286 -20.80 23.71 19.87
N LEU A 287 -20.19 24.26 18.82
CA LEU A 287 -19.24 23.53 17.95
C LEU A 287 -18.06 22.96 18.74
N GLU A 288 -17.54 23.70 19.72
CA GLU A 288 -16.44 23.23 20.57
C GLU A 288 -16.88 22.05 21.45
N MET A 289 -18.09 22.09 22.03
CA MET A 289 -18.63 20.97 22.80
C MET A 289 -18.89 19.74 21.93
N GLU A 290 -19.45 19.92 20.73
CA GLU A 290 -19.64 18.84 19.76
C GLU A 290 -18.31 18.20 19.37
N ASN A 291 -17.27 19.01 19.11
CA ASN A 291 -15.94 18.52 18.78
C ASN A 291 -15.33 17.71 19.93
N ARG A 292 -15.44 18.18 21.18
CA ARG A 292 -14.99 17.42 22.37
C ARG A 292 -15.76 16.10 22.51
N THR A 293 -17.05 16.11 22.24
CA THR A 293 -17.90 14.90 22.29
C THR A 293 -17.48 13.90 21.22
N LEU A 294 -17.26 14.37 19.98
CA LEU A 294 -16.76 13.54 18.88
C LEU A 294 -15.39 12.95 19.19
N GLN A 295 -14.45 13.75 19.71
CA GLN A 295 -13.13 13.26 20.14
C GLN A 295 -13.25 12.17 21.21
N SER A 296 -14.12 12.35 22.22
CA SER A 296 -14.39 11.33 23.22
C SER A 296 -14.98 10.05 22.60
N HIS A 297 -15.87 10.19 21.61
CA HIS A 297 -16.47 9.05 20.93
C HIS A 297 -15.44 8.28 20.09
N THR A 298 -14.60 9.00 19.34
CA THR A 298 -13.50 8.43 18.57
C THR A 298 -12.51 7.70 19.48
N ALA A 299 -12.13 8.27 20.62
CA ALA A 299 -11.25 7.60 21.59
C ALA A 299 -11.88 6.31 22.12
N ARG A 300 -13.18 6.31 22.41
CA ARG A 300 -13.91 5.12 22.87
C ARG A 300 -13.96 4.03 21.79
N LEU A 301 -14.22 4.40 20.53
CA LEU A 301 -14.21 3.46 19.40
C LEU A 301 -12.82 2.88 19.15
N GLN A 302 -11.77 3.69 19.23
CA GLN A 302 -10.38 3.23 19.12
C GLN A 302 -10.02 2.23 20.23
N GLN A 303 -10.45 2.50 21.47
CA GLN A 303 -10.28 1.57 22.59
C GLN A 303 -11.03 0.25 22.35
N GLN A 304 -12.28 0.31 21.85
CA GLN A 304 -13.06 -0.88 21.54
C GLN A 304 -12.39 -1.73 20.45
N LEU A 305 -11.93 -1.09 19.36
CA LEU A 305 -11.21 -1.79 18.30
C LEU A 305 -9.90 -2.43 18.80
N ALA A 306 -9.14 -1.71 19.65
CA ALA A 306 -7.93 -2.26 20.25
C ALA A 306 -8.22 -3.50 21.11
N ASN A 307 -9.31 -3.45 21.90
CA ASN A 307 -9.75 -4.58 22.72
C ASN A 307 -10.20 -5.77 21.86
N GLU A 308 -10.98 -5.54 20.80
CA GLU A 308 -11.41 -6.62 19.88
C GLU A 308 -10.22 -7.26 19.17
N VAL A 309 -9.24 -6.47 18.73
CA VAL A 309 -8.02 -6.99 18.11
C VAL A 309 -7.20 -7.81 19.12
N ALA A 310 -7.10 -7.36 20.36
CA ALA A 310 -6.43 -8.11 21.41
C ALA A 310 -7.16 -9.43 21.72
N GLN A 311 -8.50 -9.40 21.80
CA GLN A 311 -9.34 -10.57 21.99
C GLN A 311 -9.14 -11.59 20.86
N ARG A 312 -9.26 -11.18 19.59
CA ARG A 312 -9.07 -12.08 18.44
C ARG A 312 -7.66 -12.66 18.38
N LYS A 313 -6.64 -11.92 18.81
CA LYS A 313 -5.27 -12.43 18.92
C LYS A 313 -5.14 -13.47 20.04
N ALA A 314 -5.80 -13.25 21.18
CA ALA A 314 -5.86 -14.21 22.27
C ALA A 314 -6.58 -15.50 21.84
N ASP A 315 -7.76 -15.37 21.23
CA ASP A 315 -8.54 -16.50 20.71
C ASP A 315 -7.74 -17.29 19.65
N ALA A 316 -6.98 -16.61 18.80
CA ALA A 316 -6.08 -17.24 17.83
C ALA A 316 -4.87 -17.95 18.43
N SER A 317 -4.41 -17.49 19.59
CA SER A 317 -3.36 -18.16 20.36
C SER A 317 -3.88 -19.38 21.14
N GLU A 318 -5.14 -19.34 21.57
CA GLU A 318 -5.76 -20.37 22.43
C GLU A 318 -6.36 -21.53 21.62
N ALA A 319 -7.08 -21.23 20.53
CA ALA A 319 -7.65 -22.25 19.64
C ALA A 319 -6.63 -22.79 18.61
N GLY A 320 -5.53 -22.06 18.39
CA GLY A 320 -4.57 -22.34 17.33
C GLY A 320 -5.11 -21.98 15.94
N ILE A 321 -4.24 -21.42 15.11
CA ILE A 321 -4.55 -20.90 13.76
C ILE A 321 -5.31 -21.93 12.88
N PHE A 322 -5.07 -23.22 13.11
CA PHE A 322 -5.72 -24.30 12.37
C PHE A 322 -7.20 -24.49 12.75
N ALA A 323 -7.56 -24.39 14.03
CA ALA A 323 -8.96 -24.52 14.46
C ALA A 323 -9.79 -23.35 13.92
N ILE A 324 -9.25 -22.13 13.99
CA ILE A 324 -9.88 -20.93 13.39
C ILE A 324 -10.04 -21.11 11.88
N HIS A 325 -9.05 -21.66 11.17
CA HIS A 325 -9.18 -21.90 9.73
C HIS A 325 -10.29 -22.92 9.41
N VAL A 326 -10.46 -23.95 10.24
CA VAL A 326 -11.54 -24.94 10.09
C VAL A 326 -12.91 -24.32 10.35
N GLU A 327 -13.03 -23.48 11.38
CA GLU A 327 -14.26 -22.75 11.69
C GLU A 327 -14.63 -21.75 10.59
N LEU A 328 -13.67 -20.95 10.12
CA LEU A 328 -13.88 -20.04 9.00
C LEU A 328 -14.26 -20.78 7.71
N LYS A 329 -13.71 -21.98 7.46
CA LYS A 329 -14.14 -22.81 6.33
C LYS A 329 -15.59 -23.30 6.49
N ARG A 330 -16.00 -23.69 7.70
CA ARG A 330 -17.39 -24.08 7.98
C ARG A 330 -18.34 -22.90 7.80
N GLU A 331 -18.01 -21.74 8.35
CA GLU A 331 -18.82 -20.53 8.23
C GLU A 331 -18.91 -20.07 6.76
N ASN A 332 -17.79 -20.07 6.03
CA ASN A 332 -17.80 -19.72 4.59
C ASN A 332 -18.65 -20.71 3.78
N PHE A 333 -18.62 -22.00 4.11
CA PHE A 333 -19.49 -23.00 3.50
C PHE A 333 -20.98 -22.72 3.80
N GLN A 334 -21.32 -22.39 5.04
CA GLN A 334 -22.68 -22.03 5.43
C GLN A 334 -23.18 -20.76 4.71
N LEU A 335 -22.34 -19.72 4.63
CA LEU A 335 -22.67 -18.49 3.92
C LEU A 335 -22.88 -18.73 2.43
N ARG A 336 -22.05 -19.58 1.79
CA ARG A 336 -22.25 -19.98 0.38
C ARG A 336 -23.58 -20.72 0.19
N ALA A 337 -23.93 -21.61 1.11
CA ALA A 337 -25.21 -22.32 1.07
C ALA A 337 -26.39 -21.35 1.18
N GLN A 338 -26.34 -20.38 2.11
CA GLN A 338 -27.36 -19.35 2.25
C GLN A 338 -27.48 -18.45 1.01
N VAL A 339 -26.35 -18.07 0.39
CA VAL A 339 -26.35 -17.29 -0.85
C VAL A 339 -26.98 -18.08 -2.00
N GLU A 340 -26.69 -19.37 -2.14
CA GLU A 340 -27.33 -20.21 -3.16
C GLU A 340 -28.83 -20.41 -2.88
N GLU A 341 -29.24 -20.52 -1.63
CA GLU A 341 -30.64 -20.56 -1.25
C GLU A 341 -31.36 -19.25 -1.58
N LEU A 342 -30.74 -18.10 -1.30
CA LEU A 342 -31.25 -16.78 -1.68
C LEU A 342 -31.37 -16.62 -3.20
N LYS A 343 -30.38 -17.09 -3.97
CA LYS A 343 -30.46 -17.11 -5.44
C LYS A 343 -31.58 -18.02 -5.94
N ALA A 344 -31.76 -19.20 -5.33
CA ALA A 344 -32.85 -20.12 -5.68
C ALA A 344 -34.22 -19.49 -5.38
N LEU A 345 -34.38 -18.84 -4.23
CA LEU A 345 -35.56 -18.07 -3.86
C LEU A 345 -35.82 -16.94 -4.86
N GLN A 346 -34.81 -16.13 -5.19
CA GLN A 346 -34.92 -15.07 -6.18
C GLN A 346 -35.36 -15.60 -7.54
N LYS A 347 -34.78 -16.72 -8.01
CA LYS A 347 -35.20 -17.39 -9.25
C LYS A 347 -36.64 -17.87 -9.19
N ARG A 348 -37.09 -18.39 -8.04
CA ARG A 348 -38.48 -18.82 -7.82
C ARG A 348 -39.45 -17.64 -7.82
N PHE A 349 -39.07 -16.51 -7.21
CA PHE A 349 -39.87 -15.28 -7.22
C PHE A 349 -39.95 -14.68 -8.63
N LEU A 350 -38.83 -14.58 -9.35
CA LEU A 350 -38.80 -14.08 -10.73
C LEU A 350 -39.63 -14.97 -11.68
N THR A 351 -39.55 -16.30 -11.54
CA THR A 351 -40.35 -17.22 -12.35
C THR A 351 -41.84 -17.19 -11.98
N SER A 352 -42.19 -17.03 -10.70
CA SER A 352 -43.57 -16.86 -10.24
C SER A 352 -44.18 -15.53 -10.71
N ALA A 353 -43.42 -14.43 -10.63
CA ALA A 353 -43.82 -13.12 -11.14
C ALA A 353 -44.09 -13.16 -12.65
N ARG A 354 -43.22 -13.83 -13.43
CA ARG A 354 -43.38 -14.00 -14.89
C ARG A 354 -44.62 -14.80 -15.27
N LYS A 355 -45.02 -15.81 -14.47
CA LYS A 355 -46.25 -16.59 -14.69
C LYS A 355 -47.50 -15.77 -14.36
N LYS A 356 -47.45 -14.90 -13.36
CA LYS A 356 -48.59 -14.08 -12.93
C LYS A 356 -48.88 -12.90 -13.87
N THR A 357 -47.87 -12.35 -14.54
CA THR A 357 -48.05 -11.29 -15.55
C THR A 357 -48.43 -11.79 -16.94
N MET A 358 -48.29 -13.10 -17.21
CA MET A 358 -48.59 -13.70 -18.52
C MET A 358 -49.89 -14.53 -18.56
N SER A 359 -50.57 -14.74 -17.42
CA SER A 359 -51.91 -15.35 -17.40
C SER A 359 -52.99 -14.28 -17.40
N PHE A 360 -53.28 -13.70 -18.57
CA PHE A 360 -54.59 -13.10 -18.80
C PHE A 360 -55.54 -14.20 -19.25
N PRO A 361 -56.77 -14.29 -18.71
CA PRO A 361 -57.74 -15.28 -19.14
C PRO A 361 -58.07 -15.06 -20.62
N SER A 362 -57.89 -16.09 -21.45
CA SER A 362 -58.40 -16.12 -22.80
C SER A 362 -59.93 -16.15 -22.74
N LEU A 363 -60.57 -15.15 -23.35
CA LEU A 363 -62.00 -15.16 -23.69
C LEU A 363 -62.31 -16.28 -24.68
#